data_AF-A0A1I2G4Z9-F1
#
_entry.id   AF-A0A1I2G4Z9-F1
#
_cell.length_a   1.000
_cell.length_b   1.000
_cell.length_c   1.000
_cell.angle_alpha   90.00
_cell.angle_beta   90.00
_cell.angle_gamma   90.00
#
_symmetry.space_group_name_H-M   'P 1'
#
loop_
_entity.id
_entity.type
_entity.pdbx_description
1 polymer ?
#
loop_
_entity_poly.entity_id
_entity_poly.type
_entity_poly.pdbx_seq_one_letter_code
_entity_poly.pdbx_strand_id
1 'polypeptide(L)'
;MNAAFVLTAALLIAGLVLSRRVRGPGRAVRWGWWLMAFGAAGLGLAGAFPADSNENLHLLGAVLVFGCGNAGLLVAGCAREGTLPARLRPATAALGLLGLAGSVLFLVQQGMGLGVGGMERVAVFPLPVWACYAGCSLYLSSRLSRA
;
A
#
# COMPACT_ATOMS: atom_id res chain seq x y z
N MET A 1 14.99 4.30 11.09
CA MET A 1 13.65 3.97 10.55
C MET A 1 13.25 4.92 9.43
N ASN A 2 13.36 6.22 9.66
CA ASN A 2 12.99 7.32 8.74
C ASN A 2 13.52 7.16 7.30
N ALA A 3 14.83 6.98 7.12
CA ALA A 3 15.43 6.77 5.80
C ALA A 3 14.89 5.51 5.09
N ALA A 4 14.57 4.45 5.83
CA ALA A 4 13.99 3.24 5.27
C ALA A 4 12.57 3.50 4.75
N PHE A 5 11.74 4.28 5.46
CA PHE A 5 10.40 4.66 4.98
C PHE A 5 10.46 5.52 3.72
N VAL A 6 11.38 6.49 3.66
CA VAL A 6 11.60 7.30 2.46
C VAL A 6 12.04 6.44 1.28
N LEU A 7 12.98 5.51 1.49
CA LEU A 7 13.44 4.59 0.45
C LEU A 7 12.31 3.65 0.00
N THR A 8 11.55 3.07 0.94
CA THR A 8 10.41 2.21 0.63
C THR A 8 9.37 2.96 -0.19
N ALA A 9 9.05 4.21 0.17
CA ALA A 9 8.15 5.06 -0.61
C ALA A 9 8.64 5.26 -2.05
N ALA A 10 9.93 5.58 -2.23
CA ALA A 10 10.52 5.73 -3.55
C ALA A 10 10.44 4.44 -4.38
N LEU A 11 10.74 3.29 -3.77
CA LEU A 11 10.65 1.98 -4.42
C LEU A 11 9.21 1.59 -4.78
N LEU A 12 8.24 1.89 -3.92
CA LEU A 12 6.82 1.65 -4.18
C LEU A 12 6.34 2.49 -5.36
N ILE A 13 6.67 3.78 -5.39
CA ILE A 13 6.31 4.69 -6.49
C ILE A 13 6.98 4.22 -7.79
N ALA A 14 8.27 3.89 -7.76
CA ALA A 14 8.98 3.35 -8.91
C ALA A 14 8.32 2.06 -9.42
N GLY A 15 7.99 1.13 -8.52
CA GLY A 15 7.27 -0.11 -8.85
C GLY A 15 5.92 0.15 -9.53
N LEU A 16 5.12 1.08 -9.00
CA LEU A 16 3.83 1.49 -9.59
C LEU A 16 3.99 2.13 -10.98
N VAL A 17 5.04 2.93 -11.19
CA VAL A 17 5.36 3.54 -12.49
C VAL A 17 5.80 2.48 -13.50
N LEU A 18 6.73 1.60 -13.11
CA LEU A 18 7.26 0.54 -13.98
C LEU A 18 6.20 -0.48 -14.37
N SER A 19 5.27 -0.81 -13.48
CA SER A 19 4.18 -1.75 -13.75
C SER A 19 2.94 -1.10 -14.41
N ARG A 20 2.99 0.20 -14.76
CA ARG A 20 1.85 0.93 -15.35
C ARG A 20 1.34 0.33 -16.66
N ARG A 21 2.19 -0.31 -17.47
CA ARG A 21 1.80 -0.95 -18.74
C ARG A 21 1.04 -2.27 -18.54
N VAL A 22 1.30 -2.97 -17.44
CA VAL A 22 0.75 -4.31 -17.18
C VAL A 22 -0.39 -4.31 -16.16
N ARG A 23 -0.73 -3.16 -15.57
CA ARG A 23 -1.82 -3.04 -14.58
C ARG A 23 -3.20 -3.38 -15.14
N GLY A 24 -3.40 -3.23 -16.45
CA GLY A 24 -4.67 -3.43 -17.14
C GLY A 24 -5.62 -2.20 -17.09
N PRO A 25 -6.71 -2.22 -17.87
CA PRO A 25 -7.65 -1.11 -17.96
C PRO A 25 -8.69 -1.10 -16.82
N GLY A 26 -9.44 0.00 -16.70
CA GLY A 26 -10.61 0.10 -15.83
C GLY A 26 -10.51 1.18 -14.74
N ARG A 27 -11.68 1.66 -14.29
CA ARG A 27 -11.77 2.72 -13.26
C ARG A 27 -11.22 2.27 -11.92
N ALA A 28 -11.53 1.05 -11.49
CA ALA A 28 -11.03 0.46 -10.25
C ALA A 28 -9.49 0.38 -10.23
N VAL A 29 -8.89 -0.16 -11.29
CA VAL A 29 -7.42 -0.19 -11.44
C VAL A 29 -6.84 1.22 -11.39
N ARG A 30 -7.41 2.17 -12.14
CA ARG A 30 -6.90 3.55 -12.20
C ARG A 30 -6.95 4.25 -10.84
N TRP A 31 -8.09 4.19 -10.15
CA TRP A 31 -8.26 4.81 -8.84
C TRP A 31 -7.41 4.13 -7.78
N GLY A 32 -7.40 2.79 -7.76
CA GLY A 32 -6.54 2.02 -6.86
C GLY A 32 -5.07 2.39 -7.06
N TRP A 33 -4.60 2.53 -8.30
CA TRP A 33 -3.22 2.93 -8.59
C TRP A 33 -2.86 4.30 -8.02
N TRP A 34 -3.72 5.30 -8.21
CA TRP A 34 -3.46 6.66 -7.72
C TRP A 34 -3.51 6.71 -6.20
N LEU A 35 -4.49 6.06 -5.59
CA LEU A 35 -4.62 5.96 -4.14
C LEU A 35 -3.41 5.26 -3.50
N MET A 36 -2.93 4.16 -4.09
CA MET A 36 -1.69 3.50 -3.67
C MET A 36 -0.47 4.40 -3.84
N ALA A 37 -0.39 5.18 -4.93
CA ALA A 37 0.70 6.14 -5.13
C ALA A 37 0.69 7.26 -4.08
N PHE A 38 -0.49 7.80 -3.74
CA PHE A 38 -0.65 8.76 -2.65
C PHE A 38 -0.30 8.14 -1.29
N GLY A 39 -0.69 6.90 -1.04
CA GLY A 39 -0.30 6.17 0.17
C GLY A 39 1.21 5.95 0.29
N ALA A 40 1.88 5.60 -0.81
CA ALA A 40 3.33 5.49 -0.86
C ALA A 40 4.01 6.85 -0.61
N ALA A 41 3.49 7.93 -1.21
CA ALA A 41 3.97 9.29 -0.93
C ALA A 41 3.76 9.67 0.55
N GLY A 42 2.64 9.28 1.15
CA GLY A 42 2.35 9.44 2.56
C GLY A 42 3.36 8.75 3.48
N LEU A 43 3.73 7.50 3.17
CA LEU A 43 4.78 6.78 3.88
C LEU A 43 6.12 7.53 3.82
N GLY A 44 6.47 8.05 2.64
CA GLY A 44 7.70 8.84 2.46
C GLY A 44 7.66 10.14 3.25
N LEU A 45 6.51 10.83 3.27
CA LEU A 45 6.31 12.06 4.03
C LEU A 45 6.43 11.82 5.54
N ALA A 46 5.77 10.79 6.08
CA ALA A 46 5.87 10.43 7.49
C ALA A 46 7.30 10.00 7.89
N GLY A 47 8.05 9.39 6.97
CA GLY A 47 9.46 9.07 7.16
C GLY A 47 10.38 10.29 7.11
N ALA A 48 10.13 11.23 6.20
CA ALA A 48 10.92 12.45 6.04
C ALA A 48 10.69 13.47 7.17
N PHE A 49 9.47 13.47 7.72
CA PHE A 49 9.05 14.34 8.83
C PHE A 49 8.58 13.48 10.01
N PRO A 50 9.50 13.07 10.89
CA PRO A 50 9.17 12.39 12.14
C PRO A 50 8.24 13.22 13.02
N ALA A 51 7.35 12.55 13.76
CA ALA A 51 6.37 13.14 14.68
C ALA A 51 6.98 14.16 15.66
N ASP A 52 8.13 13.82 16.25
CA ASP A 52 8.89 14.66 17.20
C ASP A 52 9.52 15.90 16.56
N SER A 53 9.63 15.95 15.24
CA SER A 53 10.19 17.08 14.48
C SER A 53 9.12 17.96 13.83
N ASN A 54 8.09 17.36 13.24
CA ASN A 54 6.98 18.06 12.58
C ASN A 54 5.73 17.17 12.52
N GLU A 55 4.96 17.22 13.61
CA GLU A 55 3.74 16.42 13.78
C GLU A 55 2.71 16.63 12.67
N ASN A 56 2.53 17.86 12.17
CA ASN A 56 1.53 18.13 11.14
C ASN A 56 1.83 17.41 9.82
N LEU A 57 3.09 17.43 9.39
CA LEU A 57 3.51 16.72 8.18
C LEU A 57 3.54 15.20 8.40
N HIS A 58 3.92 14.76 9.60
CA HIS A 58 3.85 13.36 9.97
C HIS A 58 2.41 12.83 9.89
N LEU A 59 1.46 13.54 10.50
CA LEU A 59 0.05 13.22 10.51
C LEU A 59 -0.54 13.21 9.10
N LEU A 60 -0.19 14.18 8.26
CA LEU A 60 -0.59 14.16 6.85
C LEU A 60 -0.08 12.90 6.14
N GLY A 61 1.18 12.52 6.38
CA GLY A 61 1.75 11.27 5.87
C GLY A 61 0.99 10.04 6.36
N ALA A 62 0.67 9.99 7.64
CA ALA A 62 -0.11 8.93 8.28
C ALA A 62 -1.52 8.80 7.67
N VAL A 63 -2.23 9.92 7.48
CA VAL A 63 -3.56 9.95 6.84
C VAL A 63 -3.50 9.40 5.42
N LEU A 64 -2.48 9.78 4.65
CA LEU A 64 -2.30 9.30 3.28
C LEU A 64 -1.99 7.79 3.24
N VAL A 65 -1.10 7.28 4.09
CA VAL A 65 -0.76 5.85 4.08
C VAL A 65 -1.90 4.98 4.64
N PHE A 66 -2.53 5.38 5.75
CA PHE A 66 -3.64 4.64 6.36
C PHE A 66 -4.91 4.68 5.51
N GLY A 67 -5.26 5.87 5.02
CA GLY A 67 -6.46 6.09 4.23
C GLY A 67 -6.23 5.72 2.77
N CYS A 68 -5.46 6.52 2.04
CA CYS A 68 -5.30 6.36 0.59
C CYS A 68 -4.61 5.05 0.23
N GLY A 69 -3.53 4.66 0.92
CA GLY A 69 -2.82 3.41 0.62
C GLY A 69 -3.72 2.18 0.72
N ASN A 70 -4.39 2.00 1.85
CA ASN A 70 -5.23 0.83 2.11
C ASN A 70 -6.55 0.86 1.32
N ALA A 71 -7.17 2.03 1.16
CA ALA A 71 -8.32 2.19 0.27
C ALA A 71 -7.94 1.89 -1.19
N GLY A 72 -6.73 2.28 -1.61
CA GLY A 72 -6.20 1.99 -2.94
C GLY A 72 -6.09 0.50 -3.22
N LEU A 73 -5.59 -0.28 -2.24
CA LEU A 73 -5.59 -1.74 -2.31
C LEU A 73 -7.01 -2.31 -2.40
N LEU A 74 -7.91 -1.87 -1.54
CA LEU A 74 -9.29 -2.37 -1.54
C LEU A 74 -9.99 -2.10 -2.89
N VAL A 75 -9.87 -0.87 -3.41
CA VAL A 75 -10.40 -0.48 -4.73
C VAL A 75 -9.74 -1.28 -5.86
N ALA A 76 -8.43 -1.54 -5.78
CA ALA A 76 -7.73 -2.38 -6.74
C ALA A 76 -8.20 -3.85 -6.69
N GLY A 77 -8.60 -4.35 -5.52
CA GLY A 77 -9.21 -5.67 -5.35
C GLY A 77 -10.53 -5.84 -6.13
N CYS A 78 -11.24 -4.75 -6.41
CA CYS A 78 -12.45 -4.75 -7.24
C CYS A 78 -12.15 -4.70 -8.76
N ALA A 79 -10.89 -4.81 -9.19
CA ALA A 79 -10.54 -4.82 -10.60
C ALA A 79 -11.12 -6.03 -11.34
N ARG A 80 -11.54 -5.81 -12.59
CA ARG A 80 -12.07 -6.86 -13.48
C ARG A 80 -10.97 -7.86 -13.88
N GLU A 81 -11.39 -9.05 -14.30
CA GLU A 81 -10.51 -10.09 -14.83
C GLU A 81 -9.59 -9.56 -15.93
N GLY A 82 -8.40 -10.18 -16.05
CA GLY A 82 -7.39 -9.78 -17.04
C GLY A 82 -6.50 -8.60 -16.60
N THR A 83 -6.64 -8.10 -15.38
CA THR A 83 -5.79 -7.04 -14.79
C THR A 83 -4.79 -7.63 -13.79
N LEU A 84 -3.68 -6.94 -13.52
CA LEU A 84 -2.71 -7.38 -12.51
C LEU A 84 -3.35 -7.54 -11.12
N PRO A 85 -4.14 -6.57 -10.60
CA PRO A 85 -4.78 -6.74 -9.30
C PRO A 85 -5.79 -7.88 -9.25
N ALA A 86 -6.48 -8.19 -10.36
CA ALA A 86 -7.42 -9.32 -10.40
C ALA A 86 -6.73 -10.68 -10.25
N ARG A 87 -5.53 -10.85 -10.82
CA ARG A 87 -4.72 -12.07 -10.61
C ARG A 87 -4.35 -12.29 -9.15
N LEU A 88 -4.24 -11.20 -8.40
CA LEU A 88 -3.86 -11.17 -6.99
C LEU A 88 -5.05 -10.76 -6.11
N ARG A 89 -6.29 -10.92 -6.62
CA ARG A 89 -7.49 -10.37 -5.98
C ARG A 89 -7.63 -10.73 -4.49
N PRO A 90 -7.54 -12.01 -4.07
CA PRO A 90 -7.75 -12.34 -2.66
C PRO A 90 -6.72 -11.65 -1.77
N ALA A 91 -5.43 -11.66 -2.15
CA ALA A 91 -4.38 -10.98 -1.41
C ALA A 91 -4.57 -9.45 -1.41
N THR A 92 -4.92 -8.87 -2.56
CA THR A 92 -5.11 -7.41 -2.72
C THR A 92 -6.27 -6.90 -1.85
N ALA A 93 -7.41 -7.59 -1.89
CA ALA A 93 -8.57 -7.23 -1.08
C ALA A 93 -8.33 -7.48 0.41
N ALA A 94 -7.74 -8.62 0.78
CA ALA A 94 -7.44 -8.95 2.16
C ALA A 94 -6.47 -7.94 2.79
N LEU A 95 -5.41 -7.56 2.09
CA LEU A 95 -4.45 -6.55 2.56
C LEU A 95 -5.11 -5.17 2.68
N GLY A 96 -5.95 -4.77 1.73
CA GLY A 96 -6.73 -3.52 1.83
C GLY A 96 -7.66 -3.50 3.04
N LEU A 97 -8.41 -4.58 3.28
CA LEU A 97 -9.30 -4.72 4.44
C LEU A 97 -8.50 -4.73 5.75
N LEU A 98 -7.42 -5.50 5.80
CA LEU A 98 -6.54 -5.59 6.98
C LEU A 98 -5.97 -4.22 7.34
N GLY A 99 -5.50 -3.47 6.34
CA GLY A 99 -4.96 -2.13 6.55
C GLY A 99 -5.99 -1.12 7.03
N LEU A 100 -7.19 -1.12 6.45
CA LEU A 100 -8.28 -0.26 6.92
C LEU A 100 -8.73 -0.63 8.34
N ALA A 101 -8.84 -1.93 8.65
CA ALA A 101 -9.17 -2.39 9.99
C ALA A 101 -8.09 -1.96 11.01
N GLY A 102 -6.81 -2.17 10.68
CA GLY A 102 -5.69 -1.69 11.50
C GLY A 102 -5.70 -0.18 11.69
N SER A 103 -6.05 0.58 10.64
CA SER A 103 -6.19 2.04 10.69
C SER A 103 -7.28 2.46 11.66
N VAL A 104 -8.46 1.83 11.60
CA VAL A 104 -9.57 2.10 12.52
C VAL A 104 -9.17 1.75 13.96
N LEU A 105 -8.61 0.56 14.18
CA LEU A 105 -8.18 0.11 15.52
C LEU A 105 -7.11 1.02 16.12
N PHE A 106 -6.15 1.48 15.32
CA PHE A 106 -5.18 2.49 15.76
C PHE A 106 -5.87 3.81 16.14
N LEU A 107 -6.78 4.32 15.30
CA LEU A 107 -7.49 5.57 15.58
C LEU A 107 -8.33 5.52 16.86
N VAL A 108 -8.96 4.39 17.15
CA VAL A 108 -9.72 4.18 18.40
C VAL A 108 -8.86 3.67 19.57
N GLN A 109 -7.54 3.67 19.40
CA GLN A 109 -6.55 3.26 20.42
C GLN A 109 -6.77 1.84 20.96
N GLN A 110 -7.24 0.92 20.12
CA GLN A 110 -7.49 -0.48 20.46
C GLN A 110 -6.35 -1.37 19.97
N GLY A 111 -5.62 -2.02 20.87
CA GLY A 111 -4.43 -2.81 20.52
C GLY A 111 -4.68 -4.28 20.14
N MET A 112 -5.84 -4.85 20.45
CA MET A 112 -6.21 -6.26 20.16
C MET A 112 -5.10 -7.30 20.47
N GLY A 113 -4.37 -7.12 21.57
CA GLY A 113 -3.24 -8.00 21.97
C GLY A 113 -1.89 -7.70 21.30
N LEU A 114 -1.86 -6.88 20.25
CA LEU A 114 -0.61 -6.41 19.59
C LEU A 114 -0.17 -5.02 20.06
N GLY A 115 -0.99 -4.34 20.86
CA GLY A 115 -0.78 -2.97 21.31
C GLY A 115 -1.10 -1.93 20.22
N VAL A 116 -1.20 -0.65 20.62
CA VAL A 116 -1.54 0.45 19.69
C VAL A 116 -0.48 0.57 18.58
N GLY A 117 0.81 0.52 18.94
CA GLY A 117 1.90 0.51 17.95
C GLY A 117 1.89 -0.74 17.06
N GLY A 118 1.32 -1.86 17.53
CA GLY A 118 1.08 -3.03 16.68
C GLY A 118 0.03 -2.75 15.61
N MET A 119 -1.08 -2.10 15.97
CA MET A 119 -2.11 -1.71 15.01
C MET A 119 -1.64 -0.68 13.99
N GLU A 120 -0.75 0.23 14.39
CA GLU A 120 -0.05 1.13 13.47
C GLU A 120 0.67 0.34 12.36
N ARG A 121 1.38 -0.74 12.73
CA ARG A 121 2.08 -1.61 11.77
C ARG A 121 1.13 -2.37 10.86
N VAL A 122 0.01 -2.84 11.41
CA VAL A 122 -1.07 -3.47 10.64
C VAL A 122 -1.66 -2.48 9.62
N ALA A 123 -1.71 -1.19 9.95
CA ALA A 123 -2.18 -0.13 9.04
C ALA A 123 -1.13 0.25 7.95
N VAL A 124 0.17 0.20 8.26
CA VAL A 124 1.25 0.64 7.34
C VAL A 124 1.69 -0.44 6.35
N PHE A 125 1.89 -1.67 6.82
CA PHE A 125 2.54 -2.72 6.02
C PHE A 125 1.77 -3.37 4.87
N PRO A 126 0.43 -3.28 4.76
CA PRO A 126 -0.29 -3.93 3.67
C PRO A 126 0.18 -3.53 2.27
N LEU A 127 0.46 -2.24 2.03
CA LEU A 127 0.94 -1.77 0.73
C LEU A 127 2.35 -2.28 0.37
N PRO A 128 3.36 -2.18 1.26
CA PRO A 128 4.66 -2.84 1.06
C PRO A 128 4.54 -4.35 0.81
N VAL A 129 3.76 -5.07 1.62
CA VAL A 129 3.58 -6.52 1.49
C VAL A 129 2.92 -6.86 0.14
N TRP A 130 1.90 -6.12 -0.26
CA TRP A 130 1.27 -6.28 -1.57
C TRP A 130 2.26 -6.02 -2.71
N ALA A 131 3.09 -4.99 -2.61
CA ALA A 131 4.08 -4.68 -3.64
C ALA A 131 5.12 -5.79 -3.81
N CYS A 132 5.56 -6.42 -2.71
CA CYS A 132 6.41 -7.61 -2.76
C CYS A 132 5.69 -8.77 -3.50
N TYR A 133 4.43 -9.03 -3.16
CA TYR A 133 3.65 -10.08 -3.81
C TYR A 133 3.43 -9.83 -5.30
N ALA A 134 3.10 -8.58 -5.67
CA ALA A 134 2.95 -8.15 -7.06
C ALA A 134 4.26 -8.25 -7.84
N GLY A 135 5.37 -7.82 -7.26
CA GLY A 135 6.71 -7.94 -7.84
C GLY A 135 7.10 -9.39 -8.11
N CYS A 136 6.93 -10.28 -7.12
CA CYS A 136 7.17 -11.71 -7.27
C CYS A 136 6.29 -12.33 -8.35
N SER A 137 4.99 -12.00 -8.38
CA SER A 137 4.07 -12.51 -9.41
C SER A 137 4.47 -12.08 -10.83
N LEU A 138 4.86 -10.82 -11.00
CA LEU A 138 5.35 -10.30 -12.29
C LEU A 138 6.65 -10.99 -12.71
N TYR A 139 7.60 -11.17 -11.79
CA TYR A 139 8.86 -11.86 -12.05
C TYR A 139 8.63 -13.31 -12.50
N LEU A 140 7.81 -14.06 -11.75
CA LEU A 140 7.50 -15.46 -12.09
C LEU A 140 6.74 -15.59 -13.41
N SER A 141 5.78 -14.70 -13.67
CA SER A 141 5.05 -14.68 -14.95
C SER A 141 5.98 -14.44 -16.13
N SER A 142 6.98 -13.57 -15.97
CA SER A 142 7.95 -13.26 -17.03
C SER A 142 8.89 -14.42 -17.36
N ARG A 143 9.12 -15.34 -16.42
CA ARG A 143 9.94 -16.54 -16.62
C ARG A 143 9.17 -17.61 -17.39
N LEU A 144 7.90 -17.83 -17.05
CA LEU A 144 7.05 -18.82 -17.71
C LEU A 144 6.76 -18.47 -19.18
N SER A 145 6.70 -17.19 -19.55
CA SER A 145 6.53 -16.80 -20.96
C SER A 145 7.79 -16.92 -21.82
N ARG A 146 8.96 -17.24 -21.23
CA ARG A 146 10.24 -17.40 -21.95
C ARG A 146 10.67 -18.87 -22.10
N ALA A 147 10.00 -19.79 -21.43
CA ALA A 147 10.23 -21.24 -21.52
C ALA A 147 9.27 -21.85 -22.54
#